data_AF-A0A3M6QEA5-F1
#
_entry.id   AF-A0A3M6QEA5-F1
#
_cell.length_a   1.000
_cell.length_b   1.000
_cell.length_c   1.000
_cell.angle_alpha   90.00
_cell.angle_beta   90.00
_cell.angle_gamma   90.00
#
_symmetry.space_group_name_H-M   'P 1'
#
loop_
_entity.id
_entity.type
_entity.pdbx_description
1 polymer ?
#
loop_
_entity_poly.entity_id
_entity_poly.type
_entity_poly.pdbx_seq_one_letter_code
_entity_poly.pdbx_strand_id
1 'polypeptide(L)'
;MKKTSLRLAAAVALGATLFAGQAQAATNAVEALQAFQAQGYQAIYDLELRHGVWTAEGTTLSGARVDLLLDANNHVSEVTAATAAQVGWQRVTQHLYNLGYRNVHDVEMDDGFWKAEARNLAGFEVELVLHPLTLEVLNDKIDGLGSAVPGVGNPLLTAQQIYAALANAGYRHIHDLEFEGGHWEAEAVNAVGQRVDVRVDPFTGAVVREHLDD
;
A
#
# COMPACT_ATOMS: atom_id res chain seq x y z
N MET A 1 -52.20 -4.22 62.09
CA MET A 1 -50.79 -3.90 62.43
C MET A 1 -49.88 -4.96 61.81
N LYS A 2 -48.87 -4.55 61.02
CA LYS A 2 -47.61 -5.28 60.67
C LYS A 2 -47.79 -6.55 59.80
N LYS A 3 -47.03 -6.84 58.74
CA LYS A 3 -45.82 -6.25 58.11
C LYS A 3 -45.73 -6.75 56.66
N THR A 4 -45.27 -5.87 55.79
CA THR A 4 -44.78 -6.10 54.42
C THR A 4 -43.70 -7.17 54.36
N SER A 5 -43.61 -7.94 53.27
CA SER A 5 -42.39 -8.66 52.88
C SER A 5 -42.26 -8.59 51.36
N LEU A 6 -41.43 -7.64 50.91
CA LEU A 6 -41.01 -7.46 49.52
C LEU A 6 -39.93 -8.52 49.23
N ARG A 7 -40.13 -9.39 48.23
CA ARG A 7 -39.08 -10.29 47.75
C ARG A 7 -38.30 -9.57 46.64
N LEU A 8 -37.06 -9.24 46.92
CA LEU A 8 -36.09 -8.72 45.96
C LEU A 8 -35.61 -9.91 45.11
N ALA A 9 -36.01 -9.98 43.84
CA ALA A 9 -35.40 -10.89 42.89
C ALA A 9 -34.07 -10.29 42.45
N ALA A 10 -32.96 -10.92 42.87
CA ALA A 10 -31.65 -10.60 42.35
C ALA A 10 -31.57 -11.05 40.89
N ALA A 11 -31.65 -10.10 39.96
CA ALA A 11 -31.29 -10.33 38.57
C ALA A 11 -29.76 -10.45 38.51
N VAL A 12 -29.25 -11.67 38.32
CA VAL A 12 -27.86 -11.87 37.91
C VAL A 12 -27.77 -11.38 36.48
N ALA A 13 -27.34 -10.14 36.29
CA ALA A 13 -26.86 -9.69 35.00
C ALA A 13 -25.57 -10.44 34.70
N LEU A 14 -25.65 -11.50 33.90
CA LEU A 14 -24.48 -12.05 33.21
C LEU A 14 -23.99 -10.94 32.28
N GLY A 15 -22.99 -10.19 32.71
CA GLY A 15 -22.25 -9.28 31.84
C GLY A 15 -21.56 -10.11 30.78
N ALA A 16 -22.21 -10.27 29.61
CA ALA A 16 -21.51 -10.63 28.40
C ALA A 16 -20.66 -9.41 28.03
N THR A 17 -19.42 -9.37 28.51
CA THR A 17 -18.40 -8.53 27.90
C THR A 17 -18.21 -9.05 26.49
N LEU A 18 -18.88 -8.41 25.53
CA LEU A 18 -18.50 -8.50 24.13
C LEU A 18 -17.10 -7.89 24.05
N PHE A 19 -16.08 -8.75 24.15
CA PHE A 19 -14.83 -8.44 23.49
C PHE A 19 -15.18 -8.44 22.02
N ALA A 20 -15.50 -7.26 21.47
CA ALA A 20 -15.36 -7.03 20.04
C ALA A 20 -13.87 -7.26 19.77
N GLY A 21 -13.50 -8.51 19.49
CA GLY A 21 -12.17 -8.81 18.97
C GLY A 21 -11.99 -7.88 17.78
N GLN A 22 -10.91 -7.10 17.80
CA GLN A 22 -10.54 -6.36 16.61
C GLN A 22 -10.53 -7.36 15.47
N ALA A 23 -11.36 -7.14 14.45
CA ALA A 23 -11.40 -8.02 13.30
C ALA A 23 -9.97 -8.09 12.74
N GLN A 24 -9.33 -9.26 12.84
CA GLN A 24 -8.03 -9.44 12.22
C GLN A 24 -8.21 -9.42 10.70
N ALA A 25 -7.25 -8.78 10.01
CA ALA A 25 -7.15 -8.83 8.56
C ALA A 25 -7.18 -10.28 8.07
N ALA A 26 -7.94 -10.56 7.02
CA ALA A 26 -7.92 -11.87 6.39
C ALA A 26 -6.53 -12.17 5.81
N THR A 27 -5.90 -13.23 6.28
CA THR A 27 -4.55 -13.64 5.88
C THR A 27 -4.54 -14.69 4.76
N ASN A 28 -5.70 -15.28 4.48
CA ASN A 28 -5.90 -16.30 3.45
C ASN A 28 -7.30 -16.22 2.84
N ALA A 29 -7.50 -16.93 1.72
CA ALA A 29 -8.75 -16.88 0.97
C ALA A 29 -9.97 -17.39 1.76
N VAL A 30 -9.77 -18.33 2.70
CA VAL A 30 -10.87 -18.86 3.52
C VAL A 30 -11.38 -17.78 4.49
N GLU A 31 -10.46 -17.06 5.14
CA GLU A 31 -10.79 -15.94 6.02
C GLU A 31 -11.45 -14.79 5.24
N ALA A 32 -10.96 -14.46 4.05
CA ALA A 32 -11.54 -13.42 3.21
C ALA A 32 -12.97 -13.78 2.76
N LEU A 33 -13.19 -15.01 2.33
CA LEU A 33 -14.53 -15.52 2.00
C LEU A 33 -15.48 -15.41 3.20
N GLN A 34 -15.02 -15.81 4.38
CA GLN A 34 -15.81 -15.72 5.61
C GLN A 34 -16.12 -14.26 5.98
N ALA A 35 -15.18 -13.34 5.79
CA ALA A 35 -15.39 -11.92 6.04
C ALA A 35 -16.47 -11.31 5.13
N PHE A 36 -16.46 -11.65 3.83
CA PHE A 36 -17.53 -11.22 2.91
C PHE A 36 -18.89 -11.80 3.33
N GLN A 37 -18.94 -13.10 3.63
CA GLN A 37 -20.19 -13.76 4.05
C GLN A 37 -20.73 -13.20 5.38
N ALA A 38 -19.86 -12.88 6.33
CA ALA A 38 -20.24 -12.28 7.60
C ALA A 38 -20.86 -10.89 7.45
N GLN A 39 -20.52 -10.19 6.37
CA GLN A 39 -21.09 -8.88 6.00
C GLN A 39 -22.32 -9.00 5.09
N GLY A 40 -22.79 -10.22 4.83
CA GLY A 40 -24.05 -10.49 4.12
C GLY A 40 -23.92 -10.67 2.62
N TYR A 41 -22.70 -10.67 2.07
CA TYR A 41 -22.48 -10.95 0.66
C TYR A 41 -22.58 -12.45 0.37
N GLN A 42 -23.20 -12.78 -0.75
CA GLN A 42 -23.48 -14.15 -1.17
C GLN A 42 -22.86 -14.42 -2.54
N ALA A 43 -22.77 -15.70 -2.91
CA ALA A 43 -22.24 -16.14 -4.20
C ALA A 43 -20.91 -15.44 -4.54
N ILE A 44 -19.92 -15.59 -3.66
CA ILE A 44 -18.58 -15.02 -3.81
C ILE A 44 -17.76 -15.91 -4.76
N TYR A 45 -17.18 -15.32 -5.80
CA TYR A 45 -16.29 -15.98 -6.75
C TYR A 45 -15.21 -14.99 -7.24
N ASP A 46 -14.24 -15.49 -8.00
CA ASP A 46 -13.06 -14.73 -8.45
C ASP A 46 -12.32 -14.03 -7.29
N LEU A 47 -12.20 -14.76 -6.17
CA LEU A 47 -11.54 -14.31 -4.96
C LEU A 47 -10.02 -14.34 -5.13
N GLU A 48 -9.40 -13.17 -5.13
CA GLU A 48 -7.97 -12.99 -5.34
C GLU A 48 -7.38 -11.97 -4.36
N LEU A 49 -6.09 -12.10 -4.04
CA LEU A 49 -5.35 -11.08 -3.30
C LEU A 49 -4.59 -10.22 -4.31
N ARG A 50 -5.01 -8.97 -4.50
CA ARG A 50 -4.40 -8.02 -5.45
C ARG A 50 -4.00 -6.75 -4.70
N HIS A 51 -2.76 -6.30 -4.87
CA HIS A 51 -2.26 -5.06 -4.25
C HIS A 51 -2.50 -4.96 -2.72
N GLY A 52 -2.44 -6.08 -2.00
CA GLY A 52 -2.64 -6.12 -0.54
C GLY A 52 -4.10 -6.10 -0.08
N VAL A 53 -5.07 -6.11 -1.00
CA VAL A 53 -6.51 -6.19 -0.69
C VAL A 53 -7.11 -7.45 -1.32
N TRP A 54 -8.06 -8.07 -0.61
CA TRP A 54 -8.82 -9.18 -1.19
C TRP A 54 -9.91 -8.63 -2.10
N THR A 55 -9.98 -9.11 -3.33
CA THR A 55 -10.99 -8.74 -4.31
C THR A 55 -11.86 -9.94 -4.64
N ALA A 56 -13.15 -9.74 -4.87
CA ALA A 56 -14.05 -10.78 -5.33
C ALA A 56 -15.23 -10.18 -6.09
N GLU A 57 -15.90 -10.99 -6.89
CA GLU A 57 -17.25 -10.69 -7.34
C GLU A 57 -18.26 -11.35 -6.41
N GLY A 58 -19.37 -10.66 -6.13
CA GLY A 58 -20.37 -11.12 -5.18
C GLY A 58 -21.78 -10.62 -5.47
N THR A 59 -22.72 -11.09 -4.67
CA THR A 59 -24.13 -10.68 -4.73
C THR A 59 -24.56 -10.10 -3.39
N THR A 60 -25.17 -8.92 -3.39
CA THR A 60 -25.76 -8.31 -2.19
C THR A 60 -26.99 -9.09 -1.72
N LEU A 61 -27.47 -8.84 -0.50
CA LEU A 61 -28.72 -9.42 0.00
C LEU A 61 -29.95 -9.07 -0.86
N SER A 62 -29.92 -7.93 -1.57
CA SER A 62 -30.98 -7.53 -2.48
C SER A 62 -30.88 -8.18 -3.87
N GLY A 63 -29.85 -9.01 -4.12
CA GLY A 63 -29.66 -9.73 -5.37
C GLY A 63 -28.86 -8.98 -6.43
N ALA A 64 -28.25 -7.84 -6.11
CA ALA A 64 -27.42 -7.09 -7.05
C ALA A 64 -26.01 -7.67 -7.13
N ARG A 65 -25.44 -7.77 -8.33
CA ARG A 65 -24.03 -8.15 -8.53
C ARG A 65 -23.13 -6.95 -8.31
N VAL A 66 -22.04 -7.15 -7.57
CA VAL A 66 -21.10 -6.12 -7.15
C VAL A 66 -19.68 -6.68 -7.15
N ASP A 67 -18.72 -5.84 -7.45
CA ASP A 67 -17.31 -6.11 -7.17
C ASP A 67 -17.05 -5.71 -5.72
N LEU A 68 -16.22 -6.47 -5.02
CA LEU A 68 -15.97 -6.32 -3.60
C LEU A 68 -14.47 -6.22 -3.34
N LEU A 69 -14.08 -5.25 -2.51
CA LEU A 69 -12.74 -5.16 -1.97
C LEU A 69 -12.82 -5.25 -0.44
N LEU A 70 -11.99 -6.10 0.17
CA LEU A 70 -11.84 -6.22 1.61
C LEU A 70 -10.45 -5.72 2.01
N ASP A 71 -10.44 -4.66 2.80
CA ASP A 71 -9.21 -4.04 3.29
C ASP A 71 -8.63 -4.74 4.53
N ALA A 72 -7.46 -4.30 4.98
CA ALA A 72 -6.78 -4.85 6.15
C ALA A 72 -7.54 -4.60 7.48
N ASN A 73 -8.53 -3.72 7.51
CA ASN A 73 -9.40 -3.49 8.66
C ASN A 73 -10.69 -4.32 8.58
N ASN A 74 -10.76 -5.26 7.63
CA ASN A 74 -11.90 -6.12 7.38
C ASN A 74 -13.16 -5.34 6.94
N HIS A 75 -12.99 -4.15 6.37
CA HIS A 75 -14.07 -3.34 5.83
C HIS A 75 -14.24 -3.63 4.34
N VAL A 76 -15.49 -3.86 3.93
CA VAL A 76 -15.84 -4.16 2.54
C VAL A 76 -16.28 -2.90 1.80
N SER A 77 -15.66 -2.66 0.66
CA SER A 77 -16.08 -1.65 -0.32
C SER A 77 -16.83 -2.32 -1.47
N GLU A 78 -18.08 -1.91 -1.70
CA GLU A 78 -18.87 -2.31 -2.87
C GLU A 78 -18.59 -1.41 -4.07
N VAL A 79 -18.01 -1.98 -5.12
CA VAL A 79 -17.71 -1.30 -6.36
C VAL A 79 -18.75 -1.68 -7.41
N THR A 80 -19.33 -0.66 -8.00
CA THR A 80 -20.26 -0.76 -9.13
C THR A 80 -19.82 0.23 -10.19
N ALA A 81 -20.29 0.04 -11.43
CA ALA A 81 -20.05 1.02 -12.48
C ALA A 81 -20.50 2.45 -12.07
N ALA A 82 -21.57 2.56 -11.28
CA ALA A 82 -22.08 3.85 -10.80
C ALA A 82 -21.15 4.48 -9.74
N THR A 83 -20.69 3.72 -8.75
CA THR A 83 -19.80 4.23 -7.70
C THR A 83 -18.41 4.57 -8.26
N ALA A 84 -17.90 3.74 -9.18
CA ALA A 84 -16.66 4.03 -9.90
C ALA A 84 -16.75 5.31 -10.74
N ALA A 85 -17.84 5.50 -11.48
CA ALA A 85 -18.06 6.71 -12.30
C ALA A 85 -18.18 8.00 -11.45
N GLN A 86 -18.71 7.90 -10.23
CA GLN A 86 -18.78 9.04 -9.31
C GLN A 86 -17.42 9.50 -8.79
N VAL A 87 -16.43 8.60 -8.76
CA VAL A 87 -15.05 8.97 -8.45
C VAL A 87 -14.47 9.69 -9.66
N GLY A 88 -14.34 9.01 -10.80
CA GLY A 88 -13.82 9.59 -12.03
C GLY A 88 -12.36 10.07 -11.96
N TRP A 89 -11.73 10.19 -13.12
CA TRP A 89 -10.31 10.53 -13.21
C TRP A 89 -9.97 11.91 -12.61
N GLN A 90 -10.90 12.89 -12.66
CA GLN A 90 -10.66 14.22 -12.09
C GLN A 90 -10.48 14.18 -10.57
N ARG A 91 -11.26 13.35 -9.87
CA ARG A 91 -11.16 13.23 -8.41
C ARG A 91 -9.89 12.48 -8.01
N VAL A 92 -9.52 11.44 -8.76
CA VAL A 92 -8.24 10.73 -8.59
C VAL A 92 -7.08 11.71 -8.74
N THR A 93 -7.08 12.49 -9.83
CA THR A 93 -6.05 13.50 -10.12
C THR A 93 -5.93 14.53 -9.00
N GLN A 94 -7.06 15.10 -8.56
CA GLN A 94 -7.07 16.07 -7.47
C GLN A 94 -6.59 15.46 -6.14
N HIS A 95 -6.97 14.21 -5.86
CA HIS A 95 -6.52 13.50 -4.67
C HIS A 95 -5.01 13.32 -4.66
N LEU A 96 -4.43 12.86 -5.77
CA LEU A 96 -2.98 12.71 -5.92
C LEU A 96 -2.23 14.04 -5.75
N TYR A 97 -2.74 15.14 -6.33
CA TYR A 97 -2.16 16.47 -6.09
C TYR A 97 -2.21 16.90 -4.61
N ASN A 98 -3.27 16.55 -3.89
CA ASN A 98 -3.41 16.83 -2.46
C ASN A 98 -2.44 16.01 -1.60
N LEU A 99 -2.08 14.81 -2.04
CA LEU A 99 -1.05 13.98 -1.42
C LEU A 99 0.38 14.45 -1.73
N GLY A 100 0.54 15.40 -2.64
CA GLY A 100 1.85 15.99 -2.99
C GLY A 100 2.48 15.42 -4.26
N TYR A 101 1.84 14.47 -4.94
CA TYR A 101 2.27 14.05 -6.27
C TYR A 101 2.17 15.22 -7.26
N ARG A 102 3.00 15.18 -8.30
CA ARG A 102 3.10 16.17 -9.37
C ARG A 102 3.00 15.48 -10.72
N ASN A 103 2.79 16.25 -11.79
CA ASN A 103 2.72 15.73 -13.16
C ASN A 103 1.81 14.48 -13.30
N VAL A 104 0.61 14.51 -12.69
CA VAL A 104 -0.29 13.35 -12.73
C VAL A 104 -0.86 13.22 -14.15
N HIS A 105 -0.68 12.06 -14.77
CA HIS A 105 -1.13 11.72 -16.11
C HIS A 105 -1.53 10.24 -16.22
N ASP A 106 -2.07 9.85 -17.38
CA ASP A 106 -2.51 8.47 -17.67
C ASP A 106 -3.39 7.86 -16.58
N VAL A 107 -4.35 8.67 -16.11
CA VAL A 107 -5.30 8.27 -15.06
C VAL A 107 -6.44 7.47 -15.67
N GLU A 108 -6.48 6.17 -15.39
CA GLU A 108 -7.48 5.26 -15.93
C GLU A 108 -7.97 4.24 -14.90
N MET A 109 -9.17 3.70 -15.12
CA MET A 109 -9.68 2.56 -14.35
C MET A 109 -9.30 1.29 -15.11
N ASP A 110 -8.53 0.42 -14.48
CA ASP A 110 -8.11 -0.86 -15.05
C ASP A 110 -8.22 -1.96 -14.00
N ASP A 111 -8.82 -3.09 -14.41
CA ASP A 111 -9.03 -4.28 -13.58
C ASP A 111 -9.61 -4.02 -12.16
N GLY A 112 -10.51 -3.05 -12.06
CA GLY A 112 -11.18 -2.68 -10.81
C GLY A 112 -10.39 -1.73 -9.89
N PHE A 113 -9.26 -1.19 -10.36
CA PHE A 113 -8.44 -0.20 -9.64
C PHE A 113 -8.18 1.03 -10.49
N TRP A 114 -7.97 2.18 -9.83
CA TRP A 114 -7.42 3.33 -10.54
C TRP A 114 -5.92 3.13 -10.72
N LYS A 115 -5.44 3.36 -11.94
CA LYS A 115 -4.02 3.50 -12.26
C LYS A 115 -3.71 4.94 -12.64
N ALA A 116 -2.50 5.40 -12.32
CA ALA A 116 -2.03 6.72 -12.70
C ALA A 116 -0.50 6.73 -12.75
N GLU A 117 0.05 7.50 -13.68
CA GLU A 117 1.46 7.87 -13.67
C GLU A 117 1.62 9.26 -13.02
N ALA A 118 2.62 9.42 -12.17
CA ALA A 118 2.86 10.69 -11.50
C ALA A 118 4.32 10.81 -11.05
N ARG A 119 4.71 12.03 -10.67
CA ARG A 119 5.97 12.29 -9.97
C ARG A 119 5.76 12.38 -8.46
N ASN A 120 6.42 11.53 -7.69
CA ASN A 120 6.36 11.57 -6.23
C ASN A 120 7.18 12.74 -5.65
N LEU A 121 7.11 12.95 -4.32
CA LEU A 121 7.82 14.05 -3.63
C LEU A 121 9.35 13.98 -3.75
N ALA A 122 9.90 12.79 -3.96
CA ALA A 122 11.33 12.59 -4.16
C ALA A 122 11.75 12.84 -5.62
N GLY A 123 10.79 13.11 -6.51
CA GLY A 123 11.04 13.48 -7.89
C GLY A 123 11.04 12.29 -8.86
N PHE A 124 10.62 11.10 -8.46
CA PHE A 124 10.56 9.92 -9.33
C PHE A 124 9.22 9.79 -10.02
N GLU A 125 9.23 9.37 -11.29
CA GLU A 125 8.03 8.86 -11.95
C GLU A 125 7.62 7.54 -11.29
N VAL A 126 6.34 7.41 -11.00
CA VAL A 126 5.73 6.29 -10.30
C VAL A 126 4.43 5.87 -10.98
N GLU A 127 4.25 4.56 -11.08
CA GLU A 127 2.99 3.91 -11.44
C GLU A 127 2.23 3.63 -10.14
N LEU A 128 1.11 4.34 -9.97
CA LEU A 128 0.26 4.25 -8.79
C LEU A 128 -0.92 3.33 -9.07
N VAL A 129 -1.23 2.46 -8.11
CA VAL A 129 -2.51 1.74 -8.05
C VAL A 129 -3.27 2.23 -6.84
N LEU A 130 -4.51 2.70 -7.05
CA LEU A 130 -5.36 3.23 -5.99
C LEU A 130 -6.64 2.42 -5.85
N HIS A 131 -7.11 2.35 -4.61
CA HIS A 131 -8.41 1.78 -4.29
C HIS A 131 -9.51 2.54 -5.06
N PRO A 132 -10.44 1.84 -5.74
CA PRO A 132 -11.41 2.42 -6.67
C PRO A 132 -12.33 3.49 -6.06
N LEU A 133 -12.62 3.39 -4.75
CA LEU A 133 -13.51 4.32 -4.02
C LEU A 133 -12.81 5.24 -3.03
N THR A 134 -12.03 4.69 -2.09
CA THR A 134 -11.36 5.45 -1.04
C THR A 134 -10.20 6.30 -1.57
N LEU A 135 -9.68 5.96 -2.76
CA LEU A 135 -8.46 6.54 -3.35
C LEU A 135 -7.20 6.34 -2.50
N GLU A 136 -7.23 5.40 -1.55
CA GLU A 136 -6.01 4.95 -0.88
C GLU A 136 -5.02 4.43 -1.93
N VAL A 137 -3.76 4.88 -1.85
CA VAL A 137 -2.68 4.37 -2.71
C VAL A 137 -2.29 2.98 -2.20
N LEU A 138 -2.65 1.94 -2.95
CA LEU A 138 -2.43 0.54 -2.62
C LEU A 138 -1.06 0.04 -3.08
N ASN A 139 -0.55 0.63 -4.16
CA ASN A 139 0.80 0.39 -4.66
C ASN A 139 1.38 1.70 -5.19
N ASP A 140 2.62 1.98 -4.80
CA ASP A 140 3.43 3.08 -5.32
C ASP A 140 4.67 2.43 -5.95
N LYS A 141 4.57 2.05 -7.23
CA LYS A 141 5.67 1.38 -7.90
C LYS A 141 6.52 2.43 -8.59
N ILE A 142 7.80 2.49 -8.26
CA ILE A 142 8.75 3.32 -9.00
C ILE A 142 9.17 2.55 -10.24
N ASP A 143 9.09 3.21 -11.39
CA ASP A 143 9.54 2.63 -12.65
C ASP A 143 11.02 2.27 -12.59
N GLY A 144 11.33 1.02 -12.92
CA GLY A 144 12.68 0.46 -12.85
C GLY A 144 13.14 -0.02 -11.46
N LEU A 145 12.40 0.25 -10.37
CA LEU A 145 12.82 -0.07 -8.99
C LEU A 145 11.92 -1.01 -8.20
N GLY A 146 10.69 -1.26 -8.67
CA GLY A 146 9.70 -2.02 -7.92
C GLY A 146 8.91 -1.16 -6.93
N SER A 147 8.13 -1.81 -6.05
CA SER A 147 7.22 -1.13 -5.12
C SER A 147 7.98 -0.30 -4.07
N ALA A 148 7.83 1.01 -4.11
CA ALA A 148 8.02 1.87 -2.97
C ALA A 148 6.93 1.58 -1.93
N VAL A 149 7.22 1.81 -0.64
CA VAL A 149 6.23 1.65 0.43
C VAL A 149 5.15 2.73 0.24
N PRO A 150 3.87 2.37 0.04
CA PRO A 150 2.82 3.34 -0.18
C PRO A 150 2.68 4.31 1.01
N GLY A 151 2.63 5.62 0.73
CA GLY A 151 2.24 6.64 1.70
C GLY A 151 3.24 6.93 2.84
N VAL A 152 4.34 6.20 2.94
CA VAL A 152 5.44 6.50 3.87
C VAL A 152 6.65 6.77 3.02
N GLY A 153 6.83 8.04 2.64
CA GLY A 153 8.03 8.48 1.95
C GLY A 153 9.25 8.11 2.80
N ASN A 154 9.86 6.96 2.53
CA ASN A 154 11.26 6.76 2.83
C ASN A 154 11.93 7.60 1.75
N PRO A 155 12.35 8.85 2.06
CA PRO A 155 12.90 9.70 1.03
C PRO A 155 14.11 8.95 0.46
N LEU A 156 14.21 8.92 -0.88
CA LEU A 156 15.46 8.47 -1.49
C LEU A 156 16.59 9.27 -0.84
N LEU A 157 17.62 8.55 -0.43
CA LEU A 157 18.81 9.15 0.13
C LEU A 157 19.38 10.13 -0.89
N THR A 158 19.63 11.35 -0.46
CA THR A 158 20.32 12.38 -1.25
C THR A 158 21.70 11.89 -1.66
N ALA A 159 22.27 12.47 -2.72
CA ALA A 159 23.66 12.22 -3.13
C ALA A 159 24.63 12.33 -1.93
N GLN A 160 24.42 13.32 -1.05
CA GLN A 160 25.23 13.48 0.15
C GLN A 160 25.07 12.31 1.15
N GLN A 161 23.86 11.79 1.34
CA GLN A 161 23.62 10.64 2.21
C GLN A 161 24.18 9.34 1.61
N ILE A 162 24.09 9.17 0.28
CA ILE A 162 24.68 8.02 -0.41
C ILE A 162 26.21 8.08 -0.35
N TYR A 163 26.80 9.25 -0.59
CA TYR A 163 28.22 9.47 -0.41
C TYR A 163 28.66 9.08 1.01
N ALA A 164 27.91 9.53 2.03
CA ALA A 164 28.19 9.17 3.42
C ALA A 164 28.05 7.67 3.68
N ALA A 165 27.04 7.00 3.10
CA ALA A 165 26.85 5.56 3.21
C ALA A 165 28.02 4.78 2.60
N LEU A 166 28.45 5.15 1.39
CA LEU A 166 29.60 4.57 0.70
C LEU A 166 30.90 4.79 1.49
N ALA A 167 31.14 6.00 1.99
CA ALA A 167 32.31 6.29 2.82
C ALA A 167 32.32 5.46 4.11
N ASN A 168 31.17 5.32 4.78
CA ASN A 168 31.02 4.49 5.97
C ASN A 168 31.21 2.99 5.67
N ALA A 169 30.86 2.55 4.46
CA ALA A 169 31.09 1.18 3.99
C ALA A 169 32.55 0.91 3.59
N GLY A 170 33.43 1.92 3.62
CA GLY A 170 34.87 1.77 3.38
C GLY A 170 35.33 2.11 1.96
N TYR A 171 34.42 2.61 1.11
CA TYR A 171 34.78 3.15 -0.20
C TYR A 171 35.46 4.51 -0.06
N ARG A 172 36.42 4.77 -0.94
CA ARG A 172 37.20 6.02 -0.99
C ARG A 172 37.18 6.58 -2.40
N HIS A 173 37.61 7.84 -2.57
CA HIS A 173 37.63 8.50 -3.89
C HIS A 173 36.28 8.37 -4.63
N ILE A 174 35.17 8.60 -3.92
CA ILE A 174 33.82 8.49 -4.48
C ILE A 174 33.57 9.72 -5.37
N HIS A 175 33.26 9.50 -6.63
CA HIS A 175 32.96 10.51 -7.63
C HIS A 175 31.92 10.00 -8.62
N ASP A 176 31.45 10.89 -9.50
CA ASP A 176 30.44 10.59 -10.53
C ASP A 176 29.19 9.91 -9.97
N LEU A 177 28.76 10.41 -8.79
CA LEU A 177 27.58 9.92 -8.10
C LEU A 177 26.32 10.45 -8.78
N GLU A 178 25.63 9.57 -9.50
CA GLU A 178 24.42 9.88 -10.25
C GLU A 178 23.30 8.91 -9.91
N PHE A 179 22.05 9.34 -10.16
CA PHE A 179 20.88 8.49 -9.97
C PHE A 179 20.30 8.14 -11.32
N GLU A 180 20.45 6.89 -11.75
CA GLU A 180 19.98 6.38 -13.03
C GLU A 180 19.40 4.97 -12.91
N GLY A 181 18.37 4.67 -13.70
CA GLY A 181 17.81 3.32 -13.78
C GLY A 181 17.30 2.78 -12.45
N GLY A 182 16.97 3.68 -11.51
CA GLY A 182 16.53 3.32 -10.17
C GLY A 182 17.63 3.20 -9.11
N HIS A 183 18.88 3.25 -9.49
CA HIS A 183 19.97 3.09 -8.53
C HIS A 183 20.80 4.35 -8.47
N TRP A 184 21.48 4.55 -7.35
CA TRP A 184 22.64 5.43 -7.38
C TRP A 184 23.80 4.66 -7.98
N GLU A 185 24.47 5.23 -8.97
CA GLU A 185 25.72 4.75 -9.53
C GLU A 185 26.85 5.67 -9.08
N ALA A 186 28.02 5.12 -8.76
CA ALA A 186 29.20 5.90 -8.43
C ALA A 186 30.48 5.15 -8.78
N GLU A 187 31.48 5.90 -9.21
CA GLU A 187 32.86 5.43 -9.29
C GLU A 187 33.54 5.60 -7.93
N ALA A 188 34.21 4.55 -7.46
CA ALA A 188 34.89 4.55 -6.16
C ALA A 188 36.12 3.65 -6.15
N VAL A 189 36.89 3.74 -5.06
CA VAL A 189 37.97 2.82 -4.73
C VAL A 189 37.53 1.97 -3.54
N ASN A 190 37.44 0.65 -3.74
CA ASN A 190 37.02 -0.28 -2.70
C ASN A 190 38.09 -0.45 -1.60
N ALA A 191 37.76 -1.22 -0.55
CA ALA A 191 38.62 -1.39 0.62
C ALA A 191 40.01 -1.97 0.28
N VAL A 192 40.11 -2.79 -0.76
CA VAL A 192 41.35 -3.43 -1.23
C VAL A 192 42.14 -2.57 -2.23
N GLY A 193 41.65 -1.38 -2.57
CA GLY A 193 42.36 -0.40 -3.40
C GLY A 193 42.11 -0.50 -4.90
N GLN A 194 41.05 -1.22 -5.32
CA GLN A 194 40.65 -1.33 -6.72
C GLN A 194 39.62 -0.26 -7.07
N ARG A 195 39.69 0.26 -8.30
CA ARG A 195 38.63 1.11 -8.87
C ARG A 195 37.43 0.25 -9.22
N VAL A 196 36.25 0.73 -8.86
CA VAL A 196 34.99 0.00 -9.02
C VAL A 196 33.84 0.96 -9.32
N ASP A 197 32.90 0.46 -10.13
CA ASP A 197 31.57 1.03 -10.27
C ASP A 197 30.64 0.33 -9.29
N VAL A 198 29.94 1.12 -8.47
CA VAL A 198 28.98 0.60 -7.49
C VAL A 198 27.58 1.06 -7.82
N ARG A 199 26.62 0.12 -7.74
CA ARG A 199 25.19 0.45 -7.64
C ARG A 199 24.75 0.40 -6.20
N VAL A 200 24.03 1.42 -5.77
CA VAL A 200 23.57 1.59 -4.39
C VAL A 200 22.05 1.66 -4.37
N ASP A 201 21.45 0.91 -3.45
CA ASP A 201 20.04 0.98 -3.15
C ASP A 201 19.69 2.39 -2.62
N PRO A 202 18.73 3.09 -3.24
CA PRO A 202 18.51 4.49 -2.92
C PRO A 202 17.75 4.73 -1.61
N PHE A 203 17.20 3.70 -0.98
CA PHE A 203 16.47 3.85 0.28
C PHE A 203 17.34 3.51 1.49
N THR A 204 18.25 2.56 1.32
CA THR A 204 19.06 2.01 2.40
C THR A 204 20.52 2.47 2.34
N GLY A 205 21.00 2.92 1.17
CA GLY A 205 22.40 3.26 0.95
C GLY A 205 23.30 2.02 0.87
N ALA A 206 22.72 0.81 0.76
CA ALA A 206 23.47 -0.43 0.65
C ALA A 206 23.98 -0.63 -0.79
N VAL A 207 25.23 -1.06 -0.95
CA VAL A 207 25.76 -1.47 -2.25
C VAL A 207 25.10 -2.78 -2.67
N VAL A 208 24.41 -2.74 -3.80
CA VAL A 208 23.70 -3.90 -4.39
C VAL A 208 24.48 -4.55 -5.54
N ARG A 209 25.45 -3.82 -6.11
CA ARG A 209 26.38 -4.34 -7.13
C ARG A 209 27.71 -3.60 -7.05
N GLU A 210 28.81 -4.33 -7.22
CA GLU A 210 30.17 -3.80 -7.42
C GLU A 210 30.74 -4.44 -8.70
N HIS A 211 31.34 -3.63 -9.57
CA HIS A 211 32.04 -4.07 -10.77
C HIS A 211 33.44 -3.43 -10.81
N LEU A 212 34.46 -4.16 -11.28
CA LEU A 212 35.78 -3.56 -11.48
C LEU A 212 35.71 -2.60 -12.67
N ASP A 213 36.27 -1.41 -12.47
CA ASP A 213 36.46 -0.42 -13.52
C ASP A 213 37.80 -0.72 -14.23
N ASP A 214 37.73 -1.08 -15.51
CA ASP A 214 38.83 -1.63 -16.34
C ASP A 214 39.62 -0.56 -17.11
#